data_AF-A0A6B3CZJ7-F1
#
_entry.id   AF-A0A6B3CZJ7-F1
#
_cell.length_a   1.000
_cell.length_b   1.000
_cell.length_c   1.000
_cell.angle_alpha   90.00
_cell.angle_beta   90.00
_cell.angle_gamma   90.00
#
_symmetry.space_group_name_H-M   'P 1'
#
loop_
_entity.id
_entity.type
_entity.pdbx_description
1 polymer ?
#
loop_
_entity_poly.entity_id
_entity_poly.type
_entity_poly.pdbx_seq_one_letter_code
_entity_poly.pdbx_strand_id
1 'polypeptide(L)'
;VDARTGKVVDSYDDVKAGTGHSEWNGPSPLTIDTSRSGSQYVLRDTTRPGLQCSDYNGGLFTGPDDDWGTGNASSRETGCVDVMYAAQKESDMLRDWLGRNGHNGNGGSWPALVGLNQLNAYWDGSRVTIGHNSAGKWIGGMDVVGHEYGHGLDSFTPGGANHESGLGEATGDIMGALTEAYANQPAPYDTPDYTVGEKIDLQGRGPIRNMYNPRLVNNDPNCY
;
A
#
# COMPACT_ATOMS: atom_id res chain seq x y z
N VAL A 1 -25.75 -20.28 11.41
CA VAL A 1 -26.80 -20.76 10.46
C VAL A 1 -28.09 -21.01 11.22
N ASP A 2 -29.23 -20.59 10.66
CA ASP A 2 -30.56 -20.83 11.23
C ASP A 2 -30.99 -22.25 10.86
N ALA A 3 -31.21 -23.08 11.89
CA ALA A 3 -31.58 -24.48 11.73
C ALA A 3 -32.98 -24.70 11.10
N ARG A 4 -33.81 -23.65 10.98
CA ARG A 4 -35.15 -23.73 10.38
C ARG A 4 -35.21 -23.26 8.93
N THR A 5 -34.31 -22.37 8.52
CA THR A 5 -34.36 -21.73 7.20
C THR A 5 -33.14 -22.03 6.32
N GLY A 6 -32.07 -22.62 6.88
CA GLY A 6 -30.82 -22.85 6.16
C GLY A 6 -30.05 -21.56 5.83
N LYS A 7 -30.55 -20.40 6.26
CA LYS A 7 -29.96 -19.10 6.02
C LYS A 7 -28.73 -18.93 6.91
N VAL A 8 -27.62 -18.45 6.35
CA VAL A 8 -26.45 -18.02 7.13
C VAL A 8 -26.89 -16.80 7.95
N VAL A 9 -27.03 -17.00 9.26
CA VAL A 9 -27.50 -15.96 10.22
C VAL A 9 -26.38 -15.00 10.58
N ASP A 10 -25.15 -15.45 10.42
CA ASP A 10 -23.95 -14.71 10.79
C ASP A 10 -22.76 -15.32 10.04
N SER A 11 -21.97 -14.47 9.40
CA SER A 11 -20.62 -14.80 8.93
C SER A 11 -19.67 -13.88 9.70
N TYR A 12 -18.93 -14.46 10.63
CA TYR A 12 -17.86 -13.75 11.31
C TYR A 12 -16.61 -13.83 10.43
N ASP A 13 -16.16 -12.68 9.94
CA ASP A 13 -14.86 -12.55 9.31
C ASP A 13 -13.82 -12.52 10.45
N ASP A 14 -13.27 -13.68 10.79
CA ASP A 14 -12.15 -13.81 11.72
C ASP A 14 -10.94 -13.08 11.13
N VAL A 15 -10.43 -12.07 11.85
CA VAL A 15 -9.12 -11.47 11.55
C VAL A 15 -8.05 -12.51 11.85
N LYS A 16 -7.18 -12.77 10.88
CA LYS A 16 -5.98 -13.59 11.05
C LYS A 16 -4.77 -12.82 10.56
N ALA A 17 -3.66 -13.06 11.24
CA ALA A 17 -2.35 -12.65 10.78
C ALA A 17 -1.92 -13.65 9.71
N GLY A 18 -2.11 -13.29 8.45
CA GLY A 18 -1.64 -14.03 7.30
C GLY A 18 -0.14 -13.90 7.10
N THR A 19 0.42 -14.83 6.33
CA THR A 19 1.82 -14.84 5.91
C THR A 19 1.93 -14.22 4.53
N GLY A 20 2.86 -13.28 4.35
CA GLY A 20 3.08 -12.59 3.08
C GLY A 20 4.51 -12.76 2.55
N HIS A 21 4.62 -13.09 1.27
CA HIS A 21 5.87 -13.15 0.53
C HIS A 21 5.96 -12.01 -0.48
N SER A 22 6.68 -10.97 -0.06
CA SER A 22 6.90 -9.70 -0.76
C SER A 22 8.14 -9.70 -1.65
N GLU A 23 8.14 -8.89 -2.70
CA GLU A 23 9.36 -8.56 -3.48
C GLU A 23 10.16 -7.44 -2.81
N TRP A 24 9.51 -6.38 -2.37
CA TRP A 24 10.16 -5.13 -1.95
C TRP A 24 10.41 -5.04 -0.45
N ASN A 25 9.53 -5.66 0.33
CA ASN A 25 9.42 -5.52 1.77
C ASN A 25 9.96 -6.75 2.50
N GLY A 26 10.53 -6.55 3.68
CA GLY A 26 11.07 -7.66 4.45
C GLY A 26 11.64 -7.29 5.82
N PRO A 27 12.23 -8.27 6.52
CA PRO A 27 12.49 -9.65 6.06
C PRO A 27 11.26 -10.53 5.90
N SER A 28 11.26 -11.39 4.87
CA SER A 28 10.20 -12.38 4.64
C SER A 28 10.32 -13.57 5.62
N PRO A 29 9.20 -14.17 6.07
CA PRO A 29 7.82 -13.79 5.76
C PRO A 29 7.38 -12.53 6.50
N LEU A 30 6.50 -11.77 5.85
CA LEU A 30 5.79 -10.65 6.46
C LEU A 30 4.54 -11.14 7.16
N THR A 31 4.18 -10.46 8.24
CA THR A 31 2.84 -10.59 8.83
C THR A 31 1.95 -9.51 8.22
N ILE A 32 0.83 -9.94 7.62
CA ILE A 32 -0.20 -9.05 7.09
C ILE A 32 -1.56 -9.44 7.67
N ASP A 33 -2.37 -8.45 8.02
CA ASP A 33 -3.73 -8.69 8.48
C ASP A 33 -4.62 -9.06 7.28
N THR A 34 -5.28 -10.21 7.37
CA THR A 34 -6.20 -10.75 6.37
C THR A 34 -7.46 -11.26 7.05
N SER A 35 -8.43 -11.75 6.28
CA SER A 35 -9.67 -12.29 6.82
C SER A 35 -10.11 -13.56 6.12
N ARG A 36 -11.16 -14.19 6.66
CA ARG A 36 -11.83 -15.33 6.03
C ARG A 36 -13.17 -14.93 5.44
N SER A 37 -13.55 -15.62 4.37
CA SER A 37 -14.92 -15.63 3.85
C SER A 37 -15.37 -17.07 3.64
N GLY A 38 -16.22 -17.57 4.55
CA GLY A 38 -16.60 -18.99 4.58
C GLY A 38 -15.41 -19.89 4.92
N SER A 39 -15.06 -20.81 4.02
CA SER A 39 -13.91 -21.71 4.18
C SER A 39 -12.63 -21.20 3.51
N GLN A 40 -12.69 -20.07 2.81
CA GLN A 40 -11.54 -19.47 2.12
C GLN A 40 -10.98 -18.31 2.92
N TYR A 41 -9.69 -18.06 2.74
CA TYR A 41 -9.06 -16.80 3.14
C TYR A 41 -9.19 -15.79 2.02
N VAL A 42 -9.20 -14.50 2.38
CA VAL A 42 -9.32 -13.38 1.45
C VAL A 42 -8.31 -12.30 1.83
N LEU A 43 -7.69 -11.67 0.83
CA LEU A 43 -6.70 -10.62 1.03
C LEU A 43 -7.35 -9.27 1.36
N ARG A 44 -8.04 -9.24 2.51
CA ARG A 44 -8.78 -8.10 3.06
C ARG A 44 -8.47 -7.98 4.53
N ASP A 45 -8.20 -6.76 4.97
CA ASP A 45 -8.03 -6.44 6.38
C ASP A 45 -9.33 -5.86 6.94
N THR A 46 -10.00 -6.60 7.82
CA THR A 46 -11.25 -6.15 8.45
C THR A 46 -11.01 -5.29 9.71
N THR A 47 -9.78 -5.20 10.21
CA THR A 47 -9.41 -4.26 11.29
C THR A 47 -9.22 -2.84 10.77
N ARG A 48 -8.96 -2.69 9.47
CA ARG A 48 -8.91 -1.42 8.73
C ARG A 48 -9.97 -1.43 7.61
N PRO A 49 -11.28 -1.34 7.95
CA PRO A 49 -12.36 -1.47 6.98
C PRO A 49 -12.15 -0.68 5.69
N GLY A 50 -12.27 -1.37 4.55
CA GLY A 50 -12.01 -0.83 3.23
C GLY A 50 -10.64 -1.21 2.65
N LEU A 51 -9.67 -1.58 3.50
CA LEU A 51 -8.37 -2.06 3.04
C LEU A 51 -8.46 -3.50 2.53
N GLN A 52 -8.21 -3.66 1.23
CA GLN A 52 -8.12 -4.93 0.54
C GLN A 52 -7.33 -4.72 -0.75
N CYS A 53 -6.71 -5.77 -1.29
CA CYS A 53 -6.03 -5.69 -2.58
C CYS A 53 -6.56 -6.72 -3.56
N SER A 54 -6.75 -6.31 -4.82
CA SER A 54 -7.33 -7.14 -5.88
C SER A 54 -6.50 -7.07 -7.16
N ASP A 55 -6.64 -8.09 -8.02
CA ASP A 55 -6.15 -8.00 -9.40
C ASP A 55 -6.96 -6.94 -10.17
N TYR A 56 -6.26 -6.00 -10.81
CA TYR A 56 -6.85 -4.94 -11.64
C TYR A 56 -7.84 -5.46 -12.69
N ASN A 57 -7.56 -6.60 -13.33
CA ASN A 57 -8.44 -7.21 -14.35
C ASN A 57 -9.23 -8.41 -13.81
N GLY A 58 -9.12 -8.70 -12.52
CA GLY A 58 -9.72 -9.86 -11.87
C GLY A 58 -10.60 -9.43 -10.71
N GLY A 59 -10.23 -9.91 -9.53
CA GLY A 59 -10.97 -9.63 -8.31
C GLY A 59 -10.09 -9.79 -7.08
N LEU A 60 -10.74 -9.74 -5.92
CA LEU A 60 -10.12 -9.97 -4.63
C LEU A 60 -9.45 -11.34 -4.61
N PHE A 61 -8.21 -11.40 -4.13
CA PHE A 61 -7.49 -12.66 -3.97
C PHE A 61 -8.16 -13.51 -2.89
N THR A 62 -8.39 -14.78 -3.22
CA THR A 62 -8.96 -15.78 -2.31
C THR A 62 -8.20 -17.09 -2.40
N GLY A 63 -7.95 -17.76 -1.28
CA GLY A 63 -7.20 -19.01 -1.24
C GLY A 63 -7.65 -20.00 -0.16
N PRO A 64 -7.19 -21.27 -0.23
CA PRO A 64 -7.45 -22.29 0.78
C PRO A 64 -6.62 -22.11 2.06
N ASP A 65 -5.53 -21.34 2.00
CA ASP A 65 -4.60 -21.02 3.07
C ASP A 65 -4.45 -19.49 3.25
N ASP A 66 -3.76 -19.09 4.32
CA ASP A 66 -3.48 -17.70 4.66
C ASP A 66 -2.01 -17.35 4.38
N ASP A 67 -1.53 -17.82 3.23
CA ASP A 67 -0.16 -17.67 2.76
C ASP A 67 -0.20 -17.07 1.36
N TRP A 68 0.32 -15.85 1.24
CA TRP A 68 0.07 -14.99 0.08
C TRP A 68 1.36 -14.64 -0.64
N GLY A 69 1.33 -14.74 -1.96
CA GLY A 69 2.45 -14.36 -2.81
C GLY A 69 3.60 -15.35 -2.76
N THR A 70 4.64 -15.07 -3.55
CA THR A 70 5.84 -15.93 -3.68
C THR A 70 7.14 -15.15 -3.68
N GLY A 71 7.09 -13.82 -3.48
CA GLY A 71 8.21 -12.91 -3.74
C GLY A 71 8.52 -12.72 -5.24
N ASN A 72 7.71 -13.25 -6.16
CA ASN A 72 7.88 -12.97 -7.58
C ASN A 72 7.29 -11.60 -7.92
N ALA A 73 8.15 -10.63 -8.23
CA ALA A 73 7.81 -9.26 -8.58
C ALA A 73 6.78 -9.07 -9.72
N SER A 74 6.60 -10.05 -10.61
CA SER A 74 5.60 -9.99 -11.69
C SER A 74 4.29 -10.70 -11.33
N SER A 75 4.19 -11.33 -10.15
CA SER A 75 2.94 -11.86 -9.62
C SER A 75 2.10 -10.74 -9.03
N ARG A 76 0.85 -10.60 -9.49
CA ARG A 76 -0.08 -9.60 -8.95
C ARG A 76 -0.42 -9.87 -7.48
N GLU A 77 -0.43 -11.13 -7.07
CA GLU A 77 -0.63 -11.50 -5.67
C GLU A 77 0.53 -11.01 -4.79
N THR A 78 1.78 -11.17 -5.26
CA THR A 78 2.95 -10.60 -4.58
C THR A 78 2.90 -9.08 -4.53
N GLY A 79 2.56 -8.42 -5.65
CA GLY A 79 2.35 -6.97 -5.64
C GLY A 79 1.26 -6.55 -4.64
N CYS A 80 0.21 -7.34 -4.48
CA CYS A 80 -0.82 -7.07 -3.50
C CYS A 80 -0.37 -7.33 -2.05
N VAL A 81 0.52 -8.29 -1.79
CA VAL A 81 1.17 -8.44 -0.49
C VAL A 81 1.99 -7.21 -0.15
N ASP A 82 2.74 -6.69 -1.12
CA ASP A 82 3.55 -5.48 -0.94
C ASP A 82 2.66 -4.29 -0.54
N VAL A 83 1.56 -4.08 -1.28
CA VAL A 83 0.58 -3.02 -1.00
C VAL A 83 -0.10 -3.17 0.36
N MET A 84 -0.58 -4.38 0.68
CA MET A 84 -1.26 -4.62 1.95
C MET A 84 -0.33 -4.37 3.13
N TYR A 85 0.91 -4.83 3.05
CA TYR A 85 1.89 -4.59 4.09
C TYR A 85 2.17 -3.09 4.27
N ALA A 86 2.44 -2.36 3.20
CA ALA A 86 2.76 -0.95 3.27
C ALA A 86 1.58 -0.10 3.79
N ALA A 87 0.38 -0.31 3.26
CA ALA A 87 -0.82 0.40 3.72
C ALA A 87 -1.17 0.07 5.19
N GLN A 88 -0.96 -1.16 5.64
CA GLN A 88 -1.14 -1.51 7.07
C GLN A 88 -0.14 -0.76 7.95
N LYS A 89 1.12 -0.66 7.53
CA LYS A 89 2.16 0.09 8.24
C LYS A 89 1.90 1.59 8.27
N GLU A 90 1.44 2.18 7.18
CA GLU A 90 1.04 3.59 7.18
C GLU A 90 -0.14 3.82 8.13
N SER A 91 -1.17 2.97 8.08
CA SER A 91 -2.29 3.07 9.04
C SER A 91 -1.85 2.96 10.50
N ASP A 92 -0.88 2.09 10.79
CA ASP A 92 -0.31 1.94 12.13
C ASP A 92 0.50 3.17 12.53
N MET A 93 1.32 3.70 11.64
CA MET A 93 2.05 4.95 11.83
C MET A 93 1.10 6.11 12.13
N LEU A 94 0.04 6.28 11.33
CA LEU A 94 -0.95 7.34 11.51
C LEU A 94 -1.61 7.26 12.89
N ARG A 95 -1.93 6.05 13.36
CA ARG A 95 -2.49 5.82 14.69
C ARG A 95 -1.47 6.14 15.77
N ASP A 96 -0.28 5.56 15.69
CA ASP A 96 0.69 5.54 16.78
C ASP A 96 1.41 6.87 16.95
N TRP A 97 1.73 7.55 15.84
CA TRP A 97 2.48 8.81 15.86
C TRP A 97 1.57 10.04 15.86
N LEU A 98 0.45 9.99 15.14
CA LEU A 98 -0.41 11.15 14.92
C LEU A 98 -1.77 11.04 15.62
N GLY A 99 -2.10 9.90 16.23
CA GLY A 99 -3.41 9.67 16.85
C GLY A 99 -4.57 9.68 15.86
N ARG A 100 -4.30 9.53 14.55
CA ARG A 100 -5.33 9.57 13.51
C ARG A 100 -6.09 8.25 13.46
N ASN A 101 -7.41 8.33 13.34
CA ASN A 101 -8.29 7.18 13.26
C ASN A 101 -8.36 6.61 11.84
N GLY A 102 -7.36 5.82 11.44
CA GLY A 102 -7.26 5.21 10.10
C GLY A 102 -6.93 6.20 8.98
N HIS A 103 -6.74 5.70 7.75
CA HIS A 103 -6.41 6.55 6.60
C HIS A 103 -7.50 7.60 6.34
N ASN A 104 -8.76 7.19 6.33
CA ASN A 104 -9.86 8.11 6.04
C ASN A 104 -10.29 9.00 7.22
N GLY A 105 -9.61 8.92 8.37
CA GLY A 105 -9.93 9.68 9.59
C GLY A 105 -11.17 9.18 10.36
N ASN A 106 -11.88 8.18 9.84
CA ASN A 106 -13.10 7.60 10.40
C ASN A 106 -12.97 6.10 10.72
N GLY A 107 -11.74 5.62 10.90
CA GLY A 107 -11.42 4.25 11.29
C GLY A 107 -11.30 3.28 10.12
N GLY A 108 -11.27 3.76 8.87
CA GLY A 108 -11.18 2.92 7.68
C GLY A 108 -10.06 3.33 6.72
N SER A 109 -10.05 2.66 5.58
CA SER A 109 -9.11 2.82 4.48
C SER A 109 -9.83 2.66 3.13
N TRP A 110 -9.07 2.50 2.05
CA TRP A 110 -9.53 2.35 0.68
C TRP A 110 -8.90 1.12 0.03
N PRO A 111 -9.58 0.53 -0.97
CA PRO A 111 -9.06 -0.64 -1.66
C PRO A 111 -7.89 -0.27 -2.58
N ALA A 112 -7.10 -1.29 -2.93
CA ALA A 112 -6.05 -1.18 -3.93
C ALA A 112 -6.22 -2.21 -5.06
N LEU A 113 -5.73 -1.86 -6.24
CA LEU A 113 -5.68 -2.74 -7.41
C LEU A 113 -4.23 -2.88 -7.89
N VAL A 114 -3.78 -4.10 -8.15
CA VAL A 114 -2.47 -4.36 -8.76
C VAL A 114 -2.67 -4.97 -10.13
N GLY A 115 -1.94 -4.46 -11.13
CA GLY A 115 -1.97 -5.05 -12.47
C GLY A 115 -2.18 -4.06 -13.62
N LEU A 116 -2.09 -2.76 -13.35
CA LEU A 116 -2.23 -1.72 -14.37
C LEU A 116 -1.05 -1.78 -15.35
N ASN A 117 -1.34 -1.80 -16.65
CA ASN A 117 -0.31 -1.88 -17.69
C ASN A 117 0.27 -0.49 -18.02
N GLN A 118 0.81 0.18 -16.99
CA GLN A 118 1.42 1.50 -17.09
C GLN A 118 2.64 1.61 -16.15
N LEU A 119 3.59 2.46 -16.53
CA LEU A 119 4.73 2.84 -15.70
C LEU A 119 4.34 3.86 -14.64
N ASN A 120 3.37 3.54 -13.78
CA ASN A 120 2.93 4.44 -12.72
C ASN A 120 2.07 3.77 -11.64
N ALA A 121 1.85 4.50 -10.55
CA ALA A 121 0.80 4.27 -9.56
C ALA A 121 -0.11 5.52 -9.47
N TYR A 122 -1.33 5.35 -8.97
CA TYR A 122 -2.30 6.45 -8.85
C TYR A 122 -3.29 6.23 -7.71
N TRP A 123 -3.64 7.33 -7.04
CA TRP A 123 -4.88 7.54 -6.31
C TRP A 123 -5.96 8.20 -7.19
N ASP A 124 -7.16 7.62 -7.26
CA ASP A 124 -8.26 8.13 -8.11
C ASP A 124 -9.38 8.87 -7.35
N GLY A 125 -9.20 9.11 -6.05
CA GLY A 125 -10.24 9.64 -5.16
C GLY A 125 -11.05 8.57 -4.42
N SER A 126 -10.89 7.29 -4.79
CA SER A 126 -11.61 6.17 -4.19
C SER A 126 -10.77 4.92 -3.94
N ARG A 127 -9.66 4.75 -4.65
CA ARG A 127 -8.77 3.59 -4.56
C ARG A 127 -7.35 3.93 -5.00
N VAL A 128 -6.41 3.09 -4.60
CA VAL A 128 -5.04 3.08 -5.12
C VAL A 128 -4.93 2.07 -6.26
N THR A 129 -4.19 2.39 -7.33
CA THR A 129 -3.93 1.49 -8.45
C THR A 129 -2.42 1.44 -8.72
N ILE A 130 -1.87 0.23 -8.78
CA ILE A 130 -0.45 -0.04 -8.96
C ILE A 130 -0.17 -0.62 -10.35
N GLY A 131 0.73 0.03 -11.07
CA GLY A 131 1.31 -0.43 -12.32
C GLY A 131 2.66 -1.11 -12.13
N HIS A 132 3.52 -1.04 -13.15
CA HIS A 132 4.81 -1.73 -13.17
C HIS A 132 5.99 -0.79 -13.43
N ASN A 133 7.21 -1.25 -13.19
CA ASN A 133 8.43 -0.55 -13.63
C ASN A 133 8.83 -0.98 -15.05
N SER A 134 9.90 -0.40 -15.59
CA SER A 134 10.41 -0.71 -16.94
C SER A 134 10.83 -2.18 -17.12
N ALA A 135 11.11 -2.90 -16.03
CA ALA A 135 11.42 -4.32 -16.01
C ALA A 135 10.18 -5.23 -15.88
N GLY A 136 8.96 -4.67 -15.81
CA GLY A 136 7.72 -5.44 -15.69
C GLY A 136 7.44 -5.98 -14.28
N LYS A 137 8.05 -5.37 -13.25
CA LYS A 137 7.79 -5.66 -11.84
C LYS A 137 6.71 -4.72 -11.30
N TRP A 138 5.75 -5.21 -10.51
CA TRP A 138 4.72 -4.37 -9.89
C TRP A 138 5.36 -3.45 -8.85
N ILE A 139 5.03 -2.16 -8.87
CA ILE A 139 5.71 -1.13 -8.07
C ILE A 139 5.08 -0.91 -6.68
N GLY A 140 4.78 -1.99 -5.97
CA GLY A 140 4.25 -1.95 -4.60
C GLY A 140 5.29 -1.59 -3.53
N GLY A 141 6.25 -0.68 -3.81
CA GLY A 141 7.25 -0.22 -2.84
C GLY A 141 6.60 0.48 -1.64
N MET A 142 7.30 0.52 -0.49
CA MET A 142 6.71 1.07 0.74
C MET A 142 6.35 2.54 0.55
N ASP A 143 7.31 3.31 0.06
CA ASP A 143 7.17 4.74 -0.19
C ASP A 143 6.17 5.07 -1.29
N VAL A 144 6.13 4.30 -2.38
CA VAL A 144 5.15 4.47 -3.46
C VAL A 144 3.75 4.20 -2.95
N VAL A 145 3.54 3.14 -2.17
CA VAL A 145 2.22 2.84 -1.61
C VAL A 145 1.83 3.92 -0.59
N GLY A 146 2.74 4.30 0.31
CA GLY A 146 2.53 5.39 1.27
C GLY A 146 2.25 6.73 0.59
N HIS A 147 2.85 6.98 -0.58
CA HIS A 147 2.58 8.17 -1.39
C HIS A 147 1.14 8.20 -1.91
N GLU A 148 0.67 7.09 -2.49
CA GLU A 148 -0.70 7.04 -3.04
C GLU A 148 -1.77 7.09 -1.94
N TYR A 149 -1.56 6.44 -0.80
CA TYR A 149 -2.45 6.58 0.35
C TYR A 149 -2.33 7.97 1.00
N GLY A 150 -1.16 8.62 0.90
CA GLY A 150 -0.91 10.03 1.19
C GLY A 150 -1.82 10.98 0.41
N HIS A 151 -2.03 10.76 -0.89
CA HIS A 151 -3.02 11.51 -1.66
C HIS A 151 -4.45 11.30 -1.16
N GLY A 152 -4.78 10.08 -0.72
CA GLY A 152 -6.06 9.77 -0.07
C GLY A 152 -6.23 10.53 1.24
N LEU A 153 -5.21 10.54 2.10
CA LEU A 153 -5.18 11.31 3.34
C LEU A 153 -5.44 12.79 3.10
N ASP A 154 -4.76 13.36 2.11
CA ASP A 154 -4.88 14.77 1.75
C ASP A 154 -6.30 15.08 1.24
N SER A 155 -6.84 14.22 0.39
CA SER A 155 -8.21 14.34 -0.15
C SER A 155 -9.31 14.24 0.91
N PHE A 156 -9.05 13.53 2.01
CA PHE A 156 -10.01 13.25 3.08
C PHE A 156 -9.68 13.96 4.39
N THR A 157 -8.82 14.98 4.35
CA THR A 157 -8.51 15.84 5.51
C THR A 157 -8.98 17.27 5.21
N PRO A 158 -9.79 17.90 6.10
CA PRO A 158 -10.19 19.29 5.90
C PRO A 158 -8.98 20.22 5.76
N GLY A 159 -8.95 21.01 4.68
CA GLY A 159 -7.83 21.90 4.39
C GLY A 159 -6.64 21.23 3.71
N GLY A 160 -6.81 20.02 3.16
CA GLY A 160 -5.80 19.36 2.33
C GLY A 160 -5.35 20.21 1.14
N ALA A 161 -4.11 19.99 0.71
CA ALA A 161 -3.39 20.78 -0.28
C ALA A 161 -3.38 20.15 -1.68
N ASN A 162 -4.25 19.16 -1.93
CA ASN A 162 -4.30 18.40 -3.19
C ASN A 162 -4.62 19.25 -4.44
N HIS A 163 -5.08 20.49 -4.25
CA HIS A 163 -5.32 21.45 -5.33
C HIS A 163 -4.19 22.47 -5.50
N GLU A 164 -3.20 22.46 -4.61
CA GLU A 164 -2.06 23.37 -4.63
C GLU A 164 -0.90 22.75 -5.42
N SER A 165 -0.30 23.54 -6.29
CA SER A 165 0.78 23.08 -7.16
C SER A 165 1.98 22.59 -6.33
N GLY A 166 2.31 21.30 -6.47
CA GLY A 166 3.45 20.66 -5.81
C GLY A 166 3.20 20.20 -4.38
N LEU A 167 2.27 20.79 -3.63
CA LEU A 167 2.02 20.39 -2.24
C LEU A 167 1.31 19.04 -2.11
N GLY A 168 0.41 18.71 -3.05
CA GLY A 168 -0.22 17.39 -3.09
C GLY A 168 0.80 16.26 -3.30
N GLU A 169 1.74 16.45 -4.23
CA GLU A 169 2.84 15.51 -4.49
C GLU A 169 3.81 15.44 -3.30
N ALA A 170 4.18 16.59 -2.73
CA ALA A 170 5.05 16.64 -1.56
C ALA A 170 4.41 15.94 -0.35
N THR A 171 3.08 16.01 -0.19
CA THR A 171 2.36 15.30 0.86
C THR A 171 2.49 13.78 0.69
N GLY A 172 2.34 13.29 -0.54
CA GLY A 172 2.58 11.87 -0.85
C GLY A 172 4.01 11.46 -0.51
N ASP A 173 5.02 12.19 -0.98
CA ASP A 173 6.44 11.88 -0.71
C ASP A 173 6.75 11.88 0.81
N ILE A 174 6.19 12.84 1.56
CA ILE A 174 6.34 12.90 3.02
C ILE A 174 5.70 11.66 3.67
N MET A 175 4.51 11.24 3.26
CA MET A 175 3.86 10.06 3.83
C MET A 175 4.60 8.77 3.47
N GLY A 176 5.15 8.67 2.25
CA GLY A 176 6.03 7.57 1.85
C GLY A 176 7.24 7.44 2.79
N ALA A 177 8.03 8.50 2.91
CA ALA A 177 9.23 8.52 3.77
C ALA A 177 8.92 8.29 5.26
N LEU A 178 7.79 8.82 5.76
CA LEU A 178 7.35 8.55 7.14
C LEU A 178 6.94 7.08 7.33
N THR A 179 6.33 6.46 6.33
CA THR A 179 5.93 5.05 6.38
C THR A 179 7.15 4.14 6.38
N GLU A 180 8.16 4.42 5.55
CA GLU A 180 9.46 3.74 5.61
C GLU A 180 10.10 3.87 6.99
N ALA A 181 10.17 5.10 7.53
CA ALA A 181 10.74 5.37 8.84
C ALA A 181 10.03 4.61 9.97
N TYR A 182 8.71 4.45 9.87
CA TYR A 182 7.92 3.68 10.82
C TYR A 182 8.15 2.17 10.67
N ALA A 183 8.17 1.66 9.44
CA ALA A 183 8.42 0.25 9.17
C ALA A 183 9.86 -0.16 9.51
N ASN A 184 10.81 0.77 9.35
CA ASN A 184 12.23 0.66 9.69
C ASN A 184 12.84 -0.66 9.20
N GLN A 185 12.61 -1.01 7.93
CA GLN A 185 13.13 -2.25 7.39
C GLN A 185 14.65 -2.16 7.22
N PRO A 186 15.39 -3.27 7.39
CA PRO A 186 16.81 -3.29 7.14
C PRO A 186 17.12 -3.44 5.65
N ALA A 187 18.36 -3.13 5.27
CA ALA A 187 18.87 -3.56 3.97
C ALA A 187 18.79 -5.10 3.85
N PRO A 188 18.44 -5.65 2.67
CA PRO A 188 18.33 -4.97 1.38
C PRO A 188 16.91 -4.54 1.01
N TYR A 189 15.98 -4.41 1.97
CA TYR A 189 14.61 -3.97 1.73
C TYR A 189 14.51 -2.44 1.70
N ASP A 190 13.36 -1.90 2.04
CA ASP A 190 13.08 -0.47 2.00
C ASP A 190 13.56 0.24 3.28
N THR A 191 14.83 0.65 3.29
CA THR A 191 15.43 1.30 4.46
C THR A 191 14.98 2.75 4.53
N PRO A 192 14.71 3.30 5.72
CA PRO A 192 14.30 4.70 5.85
C PRO A 192 15.27 5.66 5.19
N ASP A 193 14.78 6.44 4.23
CA ASP A 193 15.55 7.51 3.62
C ASP A 193 14.68 8.70 3.18
N TYR A 194 15.16 9.46 2.19
CA TYR A 194 14.51 10.67 1.67
C TYR A 194 14.54 10.68 0.13
N THR A 195 14.84 9.53 -0.47
CA THR A 195 14.62 9.27 -1.87
C THR A 195 13.21 8.73 -2.05
N VAL A 196 12.74 8.76 -3.30
CA VAL A 196 11.42 8.22 -3.64
C VAL A 196 11.62 7.32 -4.85
N GLY A 197 11.09 6.11 -4.77
CA GLY A 197 11.08 5.08 -5.81
C GLY A 197 12.43 4.45 -6.07
N GLU A 198 13.41 4.60 -5.19
CA GLU A 198 14.74 3.98 -5.28
C GLU A 198 14.67 2.45 -5.24
N LYS A 199 13.79 1.85 -4.44
CA LYS A 199 13.61 0.40 -4.39
C LYS A 199 12.97 -0.15 -5.65
N ILE A 200 11.88 0.45 -6.09
CA ILE A 200 11.10 -0.05 -7.22
C ILE A 200 11.73 0.28 -8.57
N ASP A 201 12.68 1.22 -8.59
CA ASP A 201 13.45 1.66 -9.76
C ASP A 201 12.57 1.81 -11.01
N LEU A 202 11.61 2.74 -10.94
CA LEU A 202 10.47 2.85 -11.86
C LEU A 202 10.90 2.78 -13.34
N GLN A 203 12.03 3.43 -13.62
CA GLN A 203 12.54 3.63 -14.98
C GLN A 203 13.91 2.99 -15.23
N GLY A 204 14.48 2.26 -14.26
CA GLY A 204 15.82 1.67 -14.39
C GLY A 204 16.96 2.67 -14.24
N ARG A 205 16.73 3.78 -13.52
CA ARG A 205 17.70 4.88 -13.34
C ARG A 205 17.79 5.39 -11.89
N GLY A 206 17.30 4.61 -10.93
CA GLY A 206 17.29 4.95 -9.51
C GLY A 206 16.05 5.76 -9.11
N PRO A 207 16.14 6.57 -8.04
CA PRO A 207 14.99 7.29 -7.49
C PRO A 207 14.39 8.28 -8.49
N ILE A 208 13.09 8.50 -8.37
CA ILE A 208 12.34 9.47 -9.16
C ILE A 208 12.37 10.87 -8.55
N ARG A 209 12.59 11.00 -7.23
CA ARG A 209 12.74 12.27 -6.50
C ARG A 209 13.73 12.13 -5.34
N ASN A 210 14.18 13.27 -4.81
CA ASN A 210 15.02 13.34 -3.61
C ASN A 210 14.57 14.52 -2.74
N MET A 211 13.95 14.24 -1.60
CA MET A 211 13.38 15.25 -0.72
C MET A 211 14.47 16.07 0.00
N TYR A 212 15.62 15.46 0.29
CA TYR A 212 16.74 16.13 0.96
C TYR A 212 17.44 17.15 0.06
N ASN A 213 17.63 16.81 -1.21
CA ASN A 213 18.20 17.69 -2.23
C ASN A 213 17.53 17.45 -3.59
N PRO A 214 16.38 18.13 -3.85
CA PRO A 214 15.58 17.94 -5.06
C PRO A 214 16.36 18.08 -6.36
N ARG A 215 17.36 18.98 -6.41
CA ARG A 215 18.15 19.20 -7.62
C ARG A 215 18.95 17.99 -8.10
N LEU A 216 19.21 17.01 -7.24
CA LEU A 216 19.98 15.82 -7.60
C LEU A 216 19.21 14.86 -8.51
N VAL A 217 17.88 14.94 -8.52
CA VAL A 217 17.01 14.09 -9.34
C VAL A 217 16.14 15.00 -10.21
N ASN A 218 16.15 14.78 -11.53
CA ASN A 218 15.41 15.58 -12.52
C ASN A 218 15.64 17.11 -12.50
N ASN A 219 16.59 17.61 -11.69
CA ASN A 219 16.82 19.03 -11.44
C ASN A 219 15.58 19.76 -10.87
N ASP A 220 14.84 19.08 -9.98
CA ASP A 220 13.67 19.64 -9.31
C ASP A 220 14.04 20.88 -8.47
N PRO A 221 13.17 21.90 -8.40
CA PRO A 221 13.45 23.12 -7.66
C PRO A 221 13.54 22.85 -6.15
N ASN A 222 14.52 23.47 -5.49
CA ASN A 222 14.70 23.42 -4.03
C ASN A 222 14.61 24.81 -3.37
N CYS A 223 14.16 25.81 -4.14
CA CYS A 223 13.90 27.18 -3.72
C CYS A 223 12.82 27.79 -4.64
N TYR A 224 12.04 28.74 -4.11
CA TYR A 224 11.01 29.48 -4.86
C TYR A 224 11.62 30.49 -5.83
#